data_AF-A0AAV5TR42-F1
#
_entry.id   AF-A0AAV5TR42-F1
#
_cell.length_a   1.000
_cell.length_b   1.000
_cell.length_c   1.000
_cell.angle_alpha   90.00
_cell.angle_beta   90.00
_cell.angle_gamma   90.00
#
_symmetry.space_group_name_H-M   'P 1'
#
loop_
_entity.id
_entity.type
_entity.pdbx_description
1 polymer ?
#
loop_
_entity_poly.entity_id
_entity_poly.type
_entity_poly.pdbx_seq_one_letter_code
_entity_poly.pdbx_strand_id
1 'polypeptide(L)'
;LAFYGEARHIEPGWSSVLFYSLVLLEIMLLVYNVIFSSLVLNIIRKSSLFHHNLIHIAMFLFVHGYIHVTVRLTLILYQQNLISLEDANMYSVSHMVVYIASMLRNYQSVAVMQLFPATIAAALLVINSRRVKTILLSDRYELSTKYQLQENMKAFTFIKIIIVWGFLGTTASNLILIFADIFKTDGNIVLICGAAYEMFSMM
;
A
#
# COMPACT_ATOMS: atom_id res chain seq x y z
N LEU A 1 0.86 -4.09 23.20
CA LEU A 1 0.50 -2.79 22.58
C LEU A 1 1.69 -2.02 21.98
N ALA A 2 2.94 -2.44 22.22
CA ALA A 2 4.17 -1.83 21.71
C ALA A 2 4.39 -1.84 20.18
N PHE A 3 3.56 -2.52 19.39
CA PHE A 3 3.82 -2.84 17.98
C PHE A 3 3.47 -1.73 16.98
N TYR A 4 2.99 -0.59 17.46
CA TYR A 4 2.33 0.38 16.60
C TYR A 4 3.10 1.69 16.38
N GLY A 5 4.26 1.86 17.00
CA GLY A 5 5.08 3.07 16.81
C GLY A 5 4.40 4.33 17.32
N GLU A 6 3.88 4.29 18.56
CA GLU A 6 3.24 5.46 19.18
C GLU A 6 4.24 6.61 19.34
N ALA A 7 3.83 7.84 19.00
CA ALA A 7 4.70 9.01 19.03
C ALA A 7 5.25 9.32 20.42
N ARG A 8 4.54 8.93 21.50
CA ARG A 8 4.94 9.15 22.89
C ARG A 8 6.23 8.43 23.30
N HIS A 9 6.64 7.40 22.55
CA HIS A 9 7.82 6.60 22.84
C HIS A 9 9.08 7.05 22.07
N ILE A 10 8.97 8.13 21.30
CA ILE A 10 10.07 8.64 20.49
C ILE A 10 10.81 9.69 21.30
N GLU A 11 12.13 9.51 21.41
CA GLU A 11 12.98 10.44 22.15
C GLU A 11 12.88 11.87 21.59
N PRO A 12 12.85 12.91 22.44
CA PRO A 12 12.87 14.28 21.98
C PRO A 12 14.20 14.61 21.29
N GLY A 13 14.14 15.32 20.15
CA GLY A 13 15.33 15.71 19.38
C GLY A 13 15.16 15.47 17.87
N TRP A 14 16.26 15.16 17.18
CA TRP A 14 16.26 14.92 15.73
C TRP A 14 15.38 13.73 15.31
N SER A 15 15.30 12.69 16.14
CA SER A 15 14.44 11.53 15.94
C SER A 15 12.96 11.91 15.85
N SER A 16 12.49 12.78 16.76
CA SER A 16 11.12 13.29 16.74
C SER A 16 10.81 14.11 15.48
N VAL A 17 11.71 15.01 15.07
CA VAL A 17 11.56 15.81 13.84
C VAL A 17 11.47 14.90 12.62
N LEU A 18 12.36 13.90 12.53
CA LEU A 18 12.37 12.96 11.42
C LEU A 18 11.08 12.13 11.39
N PHE A 19 10.63 11.62 12.54
CA PHE A 19 9.38 10.88 12.64
C PHE A 19 8.19 11.71 12.13
N TYR A 20 7.99 12.93 12.64
CA TYR A 20 6.87 13.78 12.20
C TYR A 20 6.99 14.18 10.72
N SER A 21 8.20 14.36 10.19
CA SER A 21 8.41 14.60 8.76
C SER A 21 7.98 13.42 7.90
N LEU A 22 8.25 12.18 8.34
CA LEU A 22 7.81 10.97 7.66
C LEU A 22 6.29 10.78 7.78
N VAL A 23 5.69 11.06 8.95
CA VAL A 23 4.23 11.04 9.10
C VAL A 23 3.56 12.05 8.18
N LEU A 24 4.11 13.26 8.06
CA LEU A 24 3.59 14.28 7.14
C LEU A 24 3.68 13.79 5.69
N LEU A 25 4.83 13.25 5.28
CA LEU A 25 5.01 12.66 3.95
C LEU A 25 3.99 11.56 3.69
N GLU A 26 3.74 10.69 4.67
CA GLU A 26 2.73 9.63 4.57
C GLU A 26 1.32 10.20 4.41
N ILE A 27 0.93 11.22 5.18
CA ILE A 27 -0.37 11.88 5.01
C ILE A 27 -0.50 12.46 3.60
N MET A 28 0.55 13.11 3.08
CA MET A 28 0.55 13.63 1.71
C MET A 28 0.37 12.50 0.67
N LEU A 29 1.05 11.37 0.86
CA LEU A 29 0.90 10.19 -0.01
C LEU A 29 -0.50 9.57 0.09
N LEU A 30 -1.12 9.54 1.27
CA LEU A 30 -2.49 9.05 1.46
C LEU A 30 -3.51 9.95 0.75
N VAL A 31 -3.39 11.27 0.91
CA VAL A 31 -4.25 12.25 0.20
C VAL A 31 -4.09 12.08 -1.31
N TYR A 32 -2.84 11.99 -1.79
CA TYR A 32 -2.56 11.74 -3.20
C TYR A 32 -3.18 10.42 -3.67
N ASN A 33 -3.08 9.34 -2.90
CA ASN A 33 -3.69 8.05 -3.23
C ASN A 33 -5.21 8.12 -3.33
N VAL A 34 -5.90 8.88 -2.49
CA VAL A 34 -7.35 9.10 -2.59
C VAL A 34 -7.71 9.84 -3.87
N ILE A 35 -7.00 10.94 -4.17
CA ILE A 35 -7.23 11.72 -5.40
C ILE A 35 -6.97 10.85 -6.63
N PHE A 36 -5.82 10.17 -6.66
CA PHE A 36 -5.42 9.30 -7.76
C PHE A 36 -6.41 8.14 -7.96
N SER A 37 -6.83 7.45 -6.89
CA SER A 37 -7.81 6.36 -6.98
C SER A 37 -9.16 6.85 -7.52
N SER A 38 -9.57 8.08 -7.15
CA SER A 38 -10.80 8.70 -7.65
C SER A 38 -10.70 9.04 -9.14
N LEU A 39 -9.57 9.57 -9.60
CA LEU A 39 -9.31 9.83 -11.02
C LEU A 39 -9.27 8.52 -11.83
N VAL A 40 -8.65 7.49 -11.27
CA VAL A 40 -8.53 6.15 -11.85
C VAL A 40 -9.91 5.55 -12.12
N LEU A 41 -10.86 5.69 -11.19
CA LEU A 41 -12.23 5.18 -11.35
C LEU A 41 -12.96 5.80 -12.55
N ASN A 42 -12.76 7.10 -12.80
CA ASN A 42 -13.32 7.76 -13.98
C ASN A 42 -12.75 7.20 -15.29
N ILE A 43 -11.47 6.83 -15.30
CA ILE A 43 -10.83 6.22 -16.46
C ILE A 43 -11.35 4.79 -16.67
N ILE A 44 -11.40 3.97 -15.60
CA ILE A 44 -11.91 2.60 -15.64
C ILE A 44 -13.35 2.57 -16.17
N ARG A 45 -14.22 3.48 -15.70
CA ARG A 45 -15.61 3.58 -16.15
C ARG A 45 -15.75 3.88 -17.64
N LYS A 46 -14.79 4.58 -18.24
CA LYS A 46 -14.77 4.82 -19.69
C LYS A 46 -14.16 3.64 -20.45
N SER A 47 -13.19 2.95 -19.86
CA SER A 47 -12.54 1.77 -20.43
C SER A 47 -13.34 0.47 -20.28
N SER A 48 -14.41 0.47 -19.48
CA SER A 48 -15.20 -0.72 -19.16
C SER A 48 -15.91 -1.34 -20.36
N LEU A 49 -16.08 -0.56 -21.43
CA LEU A 49 -16.68 -1.03 -22.67
C LEU A 49 -15.78 -2.01 -23.45
N PHE A 50 -14.47 -2.00 -23.21
CA PHE A 50 -13.51 -2.67 -24.08
C PHE A 50 -12.78 -3.86 -23.43
N HIS A 51 -12.58 -3.84 -22.11
CA HIS A 51 -11.70 -4.81 -21.45
C HIS A 51 -12.25 -5.29 -20.10
N HIS A 52 -13.11 -6.30 -20.11
CA HIS A 52 -13.76 -6.81 -18.89
C HIS A 52 -12.76 -7.27 -17.81
N ASN A 53 -11.70 -7.97 -18.21
CA ASN A 53 -10.64 -8.42 -17.29
C ASN A 53 -9.86 -7.26 -16.67
N LEU A 54 -9.67 -6.16 -17.41
CA LEU A 54 -9.01 -4.96 -16.91
C LEU A 54 -9.83 -4.30 -15.81
N ILE A 55 -11.15 -4.26 -15.95
CA ILE A 55 -12.05 -3.72 -14.94
C ILE A 55 -11.92 -4.51 -13.64
N HIS A 56 -11.91 -5.85 -13.71
CA HIS A 56 -11.78 -6.69 -12.51
C HIS A 56 -10.49 -6.41 -11.76
N ILE A 57 -9.36 -6.33 -12.47
CA ILE A 57 -8.05 -5.98 -11.87
C ILE A 57 -8.11 -4.57 -11.28
N ALA A 58 -8.69 -3.62 -11.99
CA ALA A 58 -8.70 -2.24 -11.56
C ALA A 58 -9.66 -2.00 -10.37
N MET A 59 -10.80 -2.69 -10.33
CA MET A 59 -11.74 -2.69 -9.20
C MET A 59 -11.11 -3.36 -7.98
N PHE A 60 -10.38 -4.47 -8.16
CA PHE A 60 -9.61 -5.10 -7.08
C PHE A 60 -8.60 -4.11 -6.48
N LEU A 61 -7.79 -3.46 -7.33
CA LEU A 61 -6.81 -2.45 -6.89
C LEU A 61 -7.49 -1.25 -6.21
N PHE A 62 -8.63 -0.82 -6.71
CA PHE A 62 -9.41 0.28 -6.15
C PHE A 62 -9.91 -0.04 -4.74
N VAL A 63 -10.56 -1.19 -4.54
CA VAL A 63 -11.06 -1.61 -3.23
C VAL A 63 -9.90 -1.73 -2.23
N HIS A 64 -8.79 -2.35 -2.63
CA HIS A 64 -7.62 -2.44 -1.76
C HIS A 64 -7.00 -1.08 -1.45
N GLY A 65 -6.97 -0.14 -2.41
CA GLY A 65 -6.50 1.22 -2.19
C GLY A 65 -7.32 1.96 -1.13
N TYR A 66 -8.64 1.86 -1.16
CA TYR A 66 -9.50 2.47 -0.15
C TYR A 66 -9.37 1.83 1.23
N ILE A 67 -9.34 0.50 1.29
CA ILE A 67 -9.09 -0.20 2.56
C ILE A 67 -7.74 0.25 3.12
N HIS A 68 -6.72 0.43 2.27
CA HIS A 68 -5.38 0.84 2.69
C HIS A 68 -5.38 2.23 3.30
N VAL A 69 -6.01 3.20 2.62
CA VAL A 69 -6.12 4.56 3.14
C VAL A 69 -6.84 4.58 4.49
N THR A 70 -7.98 3.90 4.60
CA THR A 70 -8.77 3.85 5.84
C THR A 70 -7.98 3.22 6.98
N VAL A 71 -7.33 2.08 6.74
CA VAL A 71 -6.51 1.39 7.73
C VAL A 71 -5.34 2.26 8.20
N ARG A 72 -4.62 2.90 7.27
CA ARG A 72 -3.48 3.77 7.63
C ARG A 72 -3.93 5.02 8.36
N LEU A 73 -5.04 5.64 7.96
CA LEU A 73 -5.58 6.79 8.67
C LEU A 73 -5.89 6.44 10.13
N THR A 74 -6.59 5.32 10.38
CA THR A 74 -6.85 4.83 11.73
C THR A 74 -5.58 4.62 12.54
N LEU A 75 -4.56 4.02 11.93
CA LEU A 75 -3.27 3.79 12.59
C LEU A 75 -2.52 5.09 12.88
N ILE A 76 -2.56 6.08 11.98
CA ILE A 76 -1.96 7.40 12.21
C ILE A 76 -2.67 8.12 13.36
N LEU A 77 -4.01 8.11 13.39
CA LEU A 77 -4.78 8.70 14.48
C LEU A 77 -4.39 8.09 15.84
N TYR A 78 -4.20 6.77 15.87
CA TYR A 78 -3.71 6.08 17.05
C TYR A 78 -2.25 6.42 17.38
N GLN A 79 -1.34 6.43 16.40
CA GLN A 79 0.07 6.79 16.58
C GLN A 79 0.26 8.20 17.15
N GLN A 80 -0.61 9.14 16.76
CA GLN A 80 -0.67 10.51 17.25
C GLN A 80 -1.41 10.65 18.59
N ASN A 81 -1.82 9.53 19.21
CA ASN A 81 -2.56 9.48 20.46
C ASN A 81 -3.91 10.24 20.42
N LEU A 82 -4.50 10.41 19.22
CA LEU A 82 -5.86 10.95 19.07
C LEU A 82 -6.93 9.91 19.39
N ILE A 83 -6.58 8.63 19.24
CA ILE A 83 -7.36 7.49 19.74
C ILE A 83 -6.59 6.95 20.95
N SER A 84 -7.01 7.31 22.16
CA SER A 84 -6.40 6.75 23.37
C SER A 84 -6.91 5.33 23.60
N LEU A 85 -5.99 4.41 23.83
CA LEU A 85 -6.30 3.07 24.32
C LEU A 85 -6.24 3.15 25.85
N GLU A 86 -7.38 3.39 26.52
CA GLU A 86 -7.43 3.41 27.99
C GLU A 86 -7.05 2.02 28.55
N ASP A 87 -6.09 2.02 29.48
CA ASP A 87 -5.20 0.88 29.76
C ASP A 87 -5.80 -0.32 30.52
N ALA A 88 -7.13 -0.45 30.64
CA ALA A 88 -7.71 -1.56 31.41
C ALA A 88 -8.69 -2.46 30.64
N ASN A 89 -9.29 -1.98 29.55
CA ASN A 89 -10.35 -2.74 28.88
C ASN A 89 -9.98 -3.11 27.45
N MET A 90 -9.40 -4.30 27.29
CA MET A 90 -9.13 -4.91 25.98
C MET A 90 -10.39 -5.07 25.12
N TYR A 91 -11.59 -5.05 25.73
CA TYR A 91 -12.87 -5.11 25.02
C TYR A 91 -13.41 -3.75 24.58
N SER A 92 -12.68 -2.65 24.83
CA SER A 92 -13.07 -1.35 24.33
C SER A 92 -13.04 -1.31 22.79
N VAL A 93 -14.00 -0.60 22.21
CA VAL A 93 -14.17 -0.49 20.75
C VAL A 93 -12.89 0.02 20.07
N SER A 94 -12.19 0.97 20.70
CA SER A 94 -10.92 1.51 20.19
C SER A 94 -9.84 0.43 20.04
N HIS A 95 -9.72 -0.49 21.00
CA HIS A 95 -8.77 -1.60 20.92
C HIS A 95 -9.11 -2.55 19.78
N MET A 96 -10.39 -2.90 19.62
CA MET A 96 -10.85 -3.76 18.52
C MET A 96 -10.59 -3.13 17.15
N VAL A 97 -10.90 -1.83 17.01
CA VAL A 97 -10.69 -1.09 15.75
C VAL A 97 -9.21 -1.04 15.38
N VAL A 98 -8.33 -0.70 16.32
CA VAL A 98 -6.87 -0.67 16.08
C VAL A 98 -6.33 -2.06 15.78
N TYR A 99 -6.81 -3.10 16.47
CA TYR A 99 -6.42 -4.48 16.21
C TYR A 99 -6.83 -4.95 14.80
N ILE A 100 -8.09 -4.71 14.41
CA ILE A 100 -8.59 -5.04 13.07
C ILE A 100 -7.82 -4.27 11.99
N ALA A 101 -7.58 -2.97 12.19
CA ALA A 101 -6.79 -2.17 11.26
C ALA A 101 -5.38 -2.78 11.09
N SER A 102 -4.79 -3.28 12.17
CA SER A 102 -3.46 -3.87 12.14
C SER A 102 -3.41 -5.23 11.43
N MET A 103 -4.42 -6.07 11.64
CA MET A 103 -4.58 -7.32 10.89
C MET A 103 -4.78 -7.06 9.39
N LEU A 104 -5.66 -6.11 9.04
CA LEU A 104 -5.91 -5.71 7.65
C LEU A 104 -4.65 -5.15 6.99
N ARG A 105 -3.85 -4.37 7.73
CA ARG A 105 -2.56 -3.89 7.25
C ARG A 105 -1.61 -5.03 6.91
N ASN A 106 -1.45 -6.01 7.80
CA ASN A 106 -0.56 -7.16 7.54
C ASN A 106 -1.01 -7.94 6.31
N TYR A 107 -2.32 -8.16 6.19
CA TYR A 107 -2.91 -8.74 4.99
C TYR A 107 -2.58 -7.91 3.73
N GLN A 108 -2.67 -6.58 3.79
CA GLN A 108 -2.30 -5.72 2.66
C GLN A 108 -0.83 -5.78 2.30
N SER A 109 0.08 -5.83 3.27
CA SER A 109 1.52 -6.01 3.00
C SER A 109 1.78 -7.31 2.24
N VAL A 110 1.05 -8.38 2.57
CA VAL A 110 1.11 -9.66 1.84
C VAL A 110 0.43 -9.55 0.46
N ALA A 111 -0.71 -8.85 0.35
CA ALA A 111 -1.37 -8.60 -0.92
C ALA A 111 -0.49 -7.76 -1.88
N VAL A 112 0.32 -6.85 -1.34
CA VAL A 112 1.31 -6.09 -2.11
C VAL A 112 2.45 -6.98 -2.62
N MET A 113 2.78 -8.09 -1.95
CA MET A 113 3.65 -9.11 -2.54
C MET A 113 3.02 -9.78 -3.78
N GLN A 114 1.69 -9.76 -3.91
CA GLN A 114 1.00 -10.18 -5.15
C GLN A 114 1.09 -9.13 -6.27
N LEU A 115 1.62 -7.93 -6.01
CA LEU A 115 2.00 -6.98 -7.07
C LEU A 115 3.31 -7.36 -7.77
N PHE A 116 4.02 -8.40 -7.31
CA PHE A 116 5.23 -8.90 -7.98
C PHE A 116 4.94 -9.49 -9.39
N PRO A 117 3.88 -10.29 -9.59
CA PRO A 117 3.36 -10.58 -10.94
C PRO A 117 3.03 -9.32 -11.75
N ALA A 118 2.56 -8.26 -11.09
CA ALA A 118 2.18 -7.01 -11.73
C ALA A 118 3.41 -6.20 -12.18
N THR A 119 4.50 -6.19 -11.41
CA THR A 119 5.79 -5.60 -11.83
C THR A 119 6.43 -6.38 -12.97
N ILE A 120 6.33 -7.72 -12.96
CA ILE A 120 6.72 -8.57 -14.10
C ILE A 120 5.87 -8.23 -15.33
N ALA A 121 4.56 -8.07 -15.18
CA ALA A 121 3.68 -7.64 -16.27
C ALA A 121 4.05 -6.24 -16.80
N ALA A 122 4.40 -5.30 -15.92
CA ALA A 122 4.89 -3.97 -16.28
C ALA A 122 6.24 -4.02 -17.04
N ALA A 123 7.15 -4.92 -16.66
CA ALA A 123 8.40 -5.13 -17.37
C ALA A 123 8.17 -5.76 -18.76
N LEU A 124 7.32 -6.78 -18.84
CA LEU A 124 6.88 -7.39 -20.10
C LEU A 124 6.21 -6.36 -21.01
N LEU A 125 5.51 -5.39 -20.45
CA LEU A 125 4.91 -4.26 -21.17
C LEU A 125 5.93 -3.33 -21.81
N VAL A 126 7.01 -3.01 -21.11
CA VAL A 126 8.09 -2.21 -21.67
C VAL A 126 8.73 -2.95 -22.84
N ILE A 127 8.95 -4.26 -22.69
CA ILE A 127 9.48 -5.12 -23.76
C ILE A 127 8.51 -5.16 -24.95
N ASN A 128 7.22 -5.34 -24.69
CA ASN A 128 6.18 -5.42 -25.71
C ASN A 128 5.92 -4.08 -26.40
N SER A 129 6.09 -2.94 -25.72
CA SER A 129 5.93 -1.61 -26.32
C SER A 129 6.85 -1.40 -27.53
N ARG A 130 8.05 -1.99 -27.52
CA ARG A 130 8.98 -1.98 -28.65
C ARG A 130 8.44 -2.81 -29.81
N ARG A 131 7.88 -3.99 -29.53
CA ARG A 131 7.26 -4.87 -30.54
C ARG A 131 6.00 -4.25 -31.16
N VAL A 132 5.18 -3.57 -30.36
CA VAL A 132 3.98 -2.87 -30.85
C VAL A 132 4.34 -1.80 -31.89
N LYS A 133 5.41 -1.04 -31.68
CA LYS A 133 5.86 -0.04 -32.68
C LYS A 133 6.18 -0.68 -34.03
N THR A 134 6.85 -1.84 -34.02
CA THR A 134 7.13 -2.60 -35.25
C THR A 134 5.86 -3.11 -35.93
N ILE A 135 4.88 -3.60 -35.15
CA ILE A 135 3.59 -4.11 -35.67
C ILE A 135 2.77 -2.97 -36.29
N LEU A 136 2.75 -1.79 -35.66
CA LEU A 136 1.99 -0.64 -36.15
C LEU A 136 2.47 -0.15 -37.52
N LEU A 137 3.78 -0.24 -37.77
CA LEU A 137 4.40 0.13 -39.04
C LEU A 137 4.28 -0.95 -40.13
N SER A 138 3.83 -2.16 -39.79
CA SER A 138 3.71 -3.25 -40.76
C SER A 138 2.35 -3.24 -41.47
N ASP A 139 2.35 -3.36 -42.79
CA ASP A 139 1.12 -3.47 -43.60
C ASP A 139 0.43 -4.84 -43.49
N ARG A 140 1.06 -5.81 -42.81
CA ARG A 140 0.50 -7.16 -42.63
C ARG A 140 -0.71 -7.22 -41.72
N TYR A 141 -0.96 -6.19 -40.92
CA TYR A 141 -2.00 -6.18 -39.90
C TYR A 141 -3.12 -5.22 -40.25
N GLU A 142 -4.36 -5.68 -40.06
CA GLU A 142 -5.56 -4.85 -40.23
C GLU A 142 -5.58 -3.65 -39.27
N LEU A 143 -6.24 -2.57 -39.72
CA LEU A 143 -6.39 -1.35 -38.94
C LEU A 143 -7.12 -1.58 -37.59
N SER A 144 -8.10 -2.48 -37.58
CA SER A 144 -8.84 -2.93 -36.39
C SER A 144 -7.90 -3.49 -35.32
N THR A 145 -7.01 -4.41 -35.72
CA THR A 145 -5.99 -5.03 -34.86
C THR A 145 -5.02 -4.00 -34.31
N LYS A 146 -4.55 -3.09 -35.17
CA LYS A 146 -3.63 -2.00 -34.76
C LYS A 146 -4.28 -1.08 -33.72
N TYR A 147 -5.54 -0.72 -33.90
CA TYR A 147 -6.29 0.10 -32.95
C TYR A 147 -6.46 -0.59 -31.59
N GLN A 148 -6.87 -1.86 -31.58
CA GLN A 148 -6.99 -2.66 -30.35
C GLN A 148 -5.65 -2.77 -29.61
N LEU A 149 -4.54 -2.95 -30.34
CA LEU A 149 -3.22 -3.00 -29.73
C LEU A 149 -2.84 -1.68 -29.06
N GLN A 150 -3.16 -0.54 -29.68
CA GLN A 150 -2.91 0.78 -29.11
C GLN A 150 -3.73 1.03 -27.85
N GLU A 151 -5.02 0.68 -27.86
CA GLU A 151 -5.88 0.82 -26.68
C GLU A 151 -5.41 -0.10 -25.53
N ASN A 152 -5.04 -1.34 -25.83
CA ASN A 152 -4.43 -2.24 -24.85
C ASN A 152 -3.15 -1.65 -24.25
N MET A 153 -2.26 -1.07 -25.07
CA MET A 153 -1.03 -0.44 -24.59
C MET A 153 -1.29 0.77 -23.69
N LYS A 154 -2.34 1.57 -23.96
CA LYS A 154 -2.76 2.67 -23.08
C LYS A 154 -3.25 2.14 -21.74
N ALA A 155 -4.14 1.14 -21.75
CA ALA A 155 -4.66 0.49 -20.55
C ALA A 155 -3.54 -0.09 -19.67
N PHE A 156 -2.57 -0.74 -20.29
CA PHE A 156 -1.42 -1.29 -19.61
C PHE A 156 -0.46 -0.24 -19.05
N THR A 157 -0.23 0.85 -19.78
CA THR A 157 0.56 1.99 -19.28
C THR A 157 -0.08 2.58 -18.03
N PHE A 158 -1.41 2.63 -18.00
CA PHE A 158 -2.19 3.05 -16.85
C PHE A 158 -2.05 2.09 -15.65
N ILE A 159 -2.17 0.77 -15.86
CA ILE A 159 -1.90 -0.24 -14.82
C ILE A 159 -0.51 -0.06 -14.22
N LYS A 160 0.51 0.15 -15.05
CA LYS A 160 1.89 0.39 -14.60
C LYS A 160 1.98 1.56 -13.62
N ILE A 161 1.29 2.66 -13.91
CA ILE A 161 1.27 3.84 -13.03
C ILE A 161 0.66 3.46 -11.67
N ILE A 162 -0.46 2.74 -11.66
CA ILE A 162 -1.11 2.28 -10.42
C ILE A 162 -0.16 1.41 -9.58
N ILE A 163 0.53 0.46 -10.21
CA ILE A 163 1.46 -0.44 -9.51
C ILE A 163 2.62 0.34 -8.87
N VAL A 164 3.24 1.25 -9.61
CA VAL A 164 4.36 2.07 -9.09
C VAL A 164 3.93 2.86 -7.87
N TRP A 165 2.76 3.49 -7.93
CA TRP A 165 2.23 4.26 -6.80
C TRP A 165 1.87 3.38 -5.59
N GLY A 166 1.23 2.23 -5.83
CA GLY A 166 0.93 1.27 -4.76
C GLY A 166 2.19 0.76 -4.05
N PHE A 167 3.24 0.50 -4.81
CA PHE A 167 4.55 0.12 -4.27
C PHE A 167 5.15 1.24 -3.43
N LEU A 168 5.25 2.46 -3.96
CA LEU A 168 5.83 3.61 -3.23
C LEU A 168 5.10 3.90 -1.92
N GLY A 169 3.75 3.90 -1.93
CA GLY A 169 2.94 4.13 -0.73
C GLY A 169 3.17 3.05 0.33
N THR A 170 3.22 1.78 -0.08
CA THR A 170 3.44 0.67 0.85
C THR A 170 4.85 0.69 1.44
N THR A 171 5.86 0.95 0.61
CA THR A 171 7.26 1.07 1.07
C THR A 171 7.41 2.21 2.06
N ALA A 172 6.83 3.39 1.80
CA ALA A 172 6.86 4.52 2.73
C ALA A 172 6.22 4.17 4.08
N SER A 173 5.02 3.57 4.08
CA SER A 173 4.32 3.13 5.30
C SER A 173 5.12 2.09 6.10
N ASN A 174 5.85 1.19 5.43
CA ASN A 174 6.68 0.19 6.10
C ASN A 174 7.97 0.81 6.66
N LEU A 175 8.58 1.76 5.96
CA LEU A 175 9.74 2.50 6.46
C LEU A 175 9.42 3.27 7.75
N ILE A 176 8.23 3.85 7.86
CA ILE A 176 7.79 4.57 9.07
C ILE A 176 7.71 3.63 10.27
N LEU A 177 7.21 2.40 10.09
CA LEU A 177 7.22 1.42 11.17
C LEU A 177 8.62 0.99 11.56
N ILE A 178 9.45 0.65 10.58
CA ILE A 178 10.83 0.22 10.84
C ILE A 178 11.55 1.34 11.59
N PHE A 179 11.36 2.59 11.18
CA PHE A 179 11.91 3.75 11.87
C PHE A 179 11.36 3.88 13.30
N ALA A 180 10.06 3.78 13.49
CA ALA A 180 9.44 3.87 14.81
C ALA A 180 9.85 2.72 15.75
N ASP A 181 10.18 1.55 15.20
CA ASP A 181 10.66 0.39 15.94
C ASP A 181 12.14 0.57 16.35
N ILE A 182 13.01 1.02 15.43
CA ILE A 182 14.43 1.25 15.69
C ILE A 182 14.65 2.35 16.74
N PHE A 183 13.91 3.45 16.67
CA PHE A 183 14.07 4.60 17.57
C PHE A 183 13.22 4.50 18.83
N LYS A 184 12.66 3.32 19.09
CA LYS A 184 11.93 3.06 20.32
C LYS A 184 12.92 2.86 21.45
N THR A 185 12.84 3.69 22.48
CA THR A 185 13.61 3.52 23.73
C THR A 185 13.47 2.07 24.23
N ASP A 186 14.61 1.38 24.28
CA ASP A 186 14.71 -0.08 24.26
C ASP A 186 14.05 -0.80 25.44
N GLY A 187 13.51 -1.99 25.14
CA GLY A 187 13.02 -2.96 26.12
C GLY A 187 12.10 -4.03 25.54
N ASN A 188 11.41 -3.75 24.43
CA ASN A 188 10.36 -4.64 23.92
C ASN A 188 10.83 -5.73 22.94
N ILE A 189 11.89 -5.52 22.14
CA ILE A 189 12.40 -6.56 21.23
C ILE A 189 13.00 -7.73 22.03
N VAL A 190 13.76 -7.42 23.08
CA VAL A 190 14.26 -8.42 24.05
C VAL A 190 13.09 -9.13 24.75
N LEU A 191 12.01 -8.42 25.09
CA LEU A 191 10.83 -9.01 25.72
C LEU A 191 10.05 -9.93 24.77
N ILE A 192 9.93 -9.58 23.49
CA ILE A 192 9.22 -10.39 22.47
C ILE A 192 10.04 -11.62 22.10
N CYS A 193 11.34 -11.47 21.89
CA CYS A 193 12.25 -12.60 21.68
C CYS A 193 12.34 -13.49 22.92
N GLY A 194 12.30 -12.91 24.13
CA GLY A 194 12.23 -13.63 25.40
C GLY A 194 10.93 -14.41 25.56
N ALA A 195 9.77 -13.79 25.30
CA ALA A 195 8.47 -14.45 25.38
C ALA A 195 8.29 -15.54 24.31
N ALA A 196 8.83 -15.33 23.10
CA ALA A 196 8.85 -16.35 22.06
C ALA A 196 9.76 -17.53 22.44
N TYR A 197 10.93 -17.25 23.04
CA TYR A 197 11.83 -18.27 23.57
C TYR A 197 11.20 -19.07 24.72
N GLU A 198 10.55 -18.40 25.67
CA GLU A 198 9.86 -19.05 26.79
C GLU A 198 8.72 -19.95 26.32
N MET A 199 7.87 -19.50 25.38
CA MET A 199 6.83 -20.34 24.80
C MET A 199 7.39 -21.56 24.07
N PHE A 200 8.53 -21.42 23.38
CA PHE A 200 9.18 -22.55 22.70
C PHE A 200 9.84 -23.53 23.69
N SER A 201 10.28 -23.06 24.85
CA SER A 201 10.88 -23.89 25.91
C SER A 201 9.86 -24.68 26.73
N MET A 202 8.58 -24.30 26.68
CA MET A 202 7.48 -24.99 27.36
C MET A 202 6.80 -26.07 26.49
N MET A 203 7.19 -26.19 25.22
CA MET A 203 6.79 -27.30 24.33
C MET A 203 7.82 -28.42 24.35
#